data_AF-A0AAU4B4W1-F1
#
_entry.id   AF-A0AAU4B4W1-F1
#
_cell.length_a   1.000
_cell.length_b   1.000
_cell.length_c   1.000
_cell.angle_alpha   90.00
_cell.angle_beta   90.00
_cell.angle_gamma   90.00
#
_symmetry.space_group_name_H-M   'P 1'
#
loop_
_entity.id
_entity.type
_entity.pdbx_description
1 polymer ?
#
loop_
_entity_poly.entity_id
_entity_poly.type
_entity_poly.pdbx_seq_one_letter_code
_entity_poly.pdbx_strand_id
1 'polypeptide(L)'
;MNKRFRIVLGAAIVAGLMAVAPSASAYSTAKLERSQPIAVYPAPDANTCQTRTITLAGYWYEWRNFMQGQTINYNGQSPRDIYLVGDTYTWKVCLYYGGTKGVYDEFSYLDRGNSNVATLDDPDVFFDNVPEGATALTVDWGSQLVPLHA
;
A
#
# COMPACT_ATOMS: atom_id res chain seq x y z
N MET A 1 -37.67 39.40 50.53
CA MET A 1 -37.70 39.63 49.06
C MET A 1 -37.03 38.46 48.37
N ASN A 2 -37.81 37.80 47.51
CA ASN A 2 -37.42 36.65 46.71
C ASN A 2 -36.45 37.03 45.60
N LYS A 3 -35.52 36.13 45.24
CA LYS A 3 -35.21 35.80 43.85
C LYS A 3 -34.42 34.49 43.79
N ARG A 4 -35.11 33.43 43.37
CA ARG A 4 -34.52 32.15 42.96
C ARG A 4 -33.88 32.37 41.59
N PHE A 5 -32.63 31.95 41.41
CA PHE A 5 -32.09 31.69 40.08
C PHE A 5 -31.69 30.21 40.01
N ARG A 6 -32.55 29.44 39.33
CA ARG A 6 -32.19 28.14 38.78
C ARG A 6 -31.77 28.41 37.34
N ILE A 7 -30.56 28.02 36.96
CA ILE A 7 -30.23 27.80 35.55
C ILE A 7 -29.78 26.34 35.45
N VAL A 8 -30.62 25.58 34.77
CA VAL A 8 -30.39 24.22 34.28
C VAL A 8 -29.58 24.37 33.01
N LEU A 9 -28.35 23.86 32.96
CA LEU A 9 -27.69 23.55 31.69
C LEU A 9 -27.81 22.05 31.47
N GLY A 10 -28.64 21.68 30.50
CA GLY A 10 -28.79 20.31 30.03
C GLY A 10 -27.51 19.85 29.34
N ALA A 11 -27.04 18.66 29.70
CA ALA A 11 -26.02 17.95 28.95
C ALA A 11 -26.64 17.45 27.64
N ALA A 12 -26.26 18.05 26.51
CA ALA A 12 -26.54 17.48 25.20
C ALA A 12 -25.62 16.27 25.00
N ILE A 13 -26.16 15.06 25.18
CA ILE A 13 -25.49 13.83 24.76
C ILE A 13 -25.62 13.79 23.23
N VAL A 14 -24.59 14.23 22.52
CA VAL A 14 -24.47 13.95 21.09
C VAL A 14 -24.13 12.47 20.98
N ALA A 15 -25.14 11.65 20.76
CA ALA A 15 -24.94 10.28 20.29
C ALA A 15 -24.30 10.38 18.89
N GLY A 16 -22.97 10.28 18.85
CA GLY A 16 -22.26 10.13 17.59
C GLY A 16 -22.76 8.87 16.92
N LEU A 17 -23.51 9.02 15.82
CA LEU A 17 -23.70 7.93 14.88
C LEU A 17 -22.29 7.45 14.51
N MET A 18 -21.92 6.24 14.94
CA MET A 18 -20.86 5.52 14.25
C MET A 18 -21.39 5.29 12.84
N ALA A 19 -20.89 6.07 11.89
CA ALA A 19 -21.01 5.74 10.49
C ALA A 19 -20.30 4.40 10.32
N VAL A 20 -21.06 3.30 10.37
CA VAL A 20 -20.60 2.02 9.86
C VAL A 20 -20.40 2.29 8.37
N ALA A 21 -19.14 2.46 7.97
CA ALA A 21 -18.78 2.52 6.56
C ALA A 21 -19.47 1.34 5.87
N PRO A 22 -20.09 1.55 4.69
CA PRO A 22 -20.73 0.45 3.98
C PRO A 22 -19.73 -0.70 3.88
N SER A 23 -20.16 -1.90 4.32
CA SER A 23 -19.45 -3.14 4.07
C SER A 23 -19.04 -3.14 2.60
N ALA A 24 -17.73 -3.10 2.36
CA ALA A 24 -17.14 -2.92 1.05
C ALA A 24 -17.84 -3.81 0.02
N SER A 25 -18.32 -3.18 -1.05
CA SER A 25 -18.72 -3.89 -2.25
C SER A 25 -17.53 -4.71 -2.76
N ALA A 26 -17.70 -6.03 -2.74
CA ALA A 26 -17.20 -7.04 -3.66
C ALA A 26 -16.06 -6.62 -4.63
N TYR A 27 -14.98 -7.41 -4.62
CA TYR A 27 -14.01 -7.62 -5.71
C TYR A 27 -13.56 -6.36 -6.46
N SER A 28 -12.98 -5.37 -5.76
CA SER A 28 -12.32 -4.24 -6.42
C SER A 28 -10.80 -4.36 -6.36
N THR A 29 -10.14 -3.81 -7.38
CA THR A 29 -8.68 -3.68 -7.40
C THR A 29 -8.23 -2.77 -6.27
N ALA A 30 -7.34 -3.27 -5.42
CA ALA A 30 -6.73 -2.50 -4.35
C ALA A 30 -5.30 -2.11 -4.75
N LYS A 31 -4.95 -0.83 -4.66
CA LYS A 31 -3.60 -0.31 -4.96
C LYS A 31 -2.93 0.39 -3.79
N LEU A 32 -1.67 0.08 -3.52
CA LEU A 32 -0.80 0.83 -2.62
C LEU A 32 0.33 1.43 -3.46
N GLU A 33 0.19 2.72 -3.79
CA GLU A 33 1.03 3.39 -4.79
C GLU A 33 1.54 4.74 -4.29
N ARG A 34 2.72 5.14 -4.76
CA ARG A 34 3.34 6.41 -4.43
C ARG A 34 4.12 6.96 -5.62
N SER A 35 3.89 8.23 -5.93
CA SER A 35 4.76 9.02 -6.78
C SER A 35 5.72 9.86 -5.94
N GLN A 36 7.03 9.65 -6.06
CA GLN A 36 8.03 10.44 -5.34
C GLN A 36 9.37 10.52 -6.10
N PRO A 37 10.20 11.55 -5.82
CA PRO A 37 11.58 11.54 -6.27
C PRO A 37 12.37 10.42 -5.55
N ILE A 38 13.07 9.61 -6.33
CA ILE A 38 14.01 8.60 -5.85
C ILE A 38 15.37 8.94 -6.43
N ALA A 39 16.40 8.93 -5.58
CA ALA A 39 17.77 9.21 -6.01
C ALA A 39 18.22 8.19 -7.07
N VAL A 40 19.20 8.52 -7.90
CA VAL A 40 19.79 7.53 -8.83
C VAL A 40 20.89 6.71 -8.13
N TYR A 41 21.52 7.32 -7.12
CA TYR A 41 22.56 6.75 -6.27
C TYR A 41 22.30 7.12 -4.81
N PRO A 42 21.34 6.47 -4.14
CA PRO A 42 21.13 6.65 -2.72
C PRO A 42 22.26 5.99 -1.91
N ALA A 43 22.28 6.25 -0.60
CA ALA A 43 23.06 5.43 0.31
C ALA A 43 22.57 3.95 0.27
N PRO A 44 23.45 2.95 0.49
CA PRO A 44 23.08 1.54 0.42
C PRO A 44 21.91 1.09 1.32
N ASP A 45 21.62 1.86 2.36
CA ASP A 45 20.55 1.62 3.34
C ASP A 45 19.33 2.53 3.14
N ALA A 46 19.31 3.35 2.09
CA ALA A 46 18.18 4.24 1.83
C ALA A 46 17.01 3.45 1.26
N ASN A 47 16.10 3.10 2.17
CA ASN A 47 14.88 2.39 1.85
C ASN A 47 13.69 3.34 1.95
N THR A 48 12.75 3.19 1.04
CA THR A 48 11.50 3.94 1.09
C THR A 48 10.34 2.98 1.14
N CYS A 49 9.50 3.11 2.17
CA CYS A 49 8.35 2.26 2.36
C CYS A 49 7.05 3.06 2.43
N GLN A 50 5.97 2.39 2.05
CA GLN A 50 4.59 2.83 2.22
C GLN A 50 3.80 1.73 2.90
N THR A 51 2.82 2.11 3.72
CA THR A 51 2.02 1.16 4.49
C THR A 51 0.59 1.67 4.57
N ARG A 52 -0.37 0.76 4.42
CA ARG A 52 -1.78 1.04 4.69
C ARG A 52 -2.49 -0.20 5.20
N THR A 53 -3.61 0.02 5.87
CA THR A 53 -4.54 -1.06 6.25
C THR A 53 -5.58 -1.22 5.14
N ILE A 54 -5.86 -2.46 4.76
CA ILE A 54 -6.93 -2.82 3.81
C ILE A 54 -7.82 -3.90 4.42
N THR A 55 -9.10 -3.89 4.10
CA THR A 55 -10.02 -4.99 4.40
C THR A 55 -10.41 -5.65 3.10
N LEU A 56 -10.20 -6.95 2.99
CA LEU A 56 -10.44 -7.73 1.78
C LEU A 56 -11.57 -8.74 2.00
N ALA A 57 -12.26 -9.09 0.93
CA ALA A 57 -13.14 -10.26 0.89
C ALA A 57 -12.30 -11.53 0.67
N GLY A 58 -12.80 -12.67 1.11
CA GLY A 58 -12.14 -13.96 0.89
C GLY A 58 -12.15 -14.33 -0.59
N TYR A 59 -11.02 -14.21 -1.29
CA TYR A 59 -10.99 -14.38 -2.75
C TYR A 59 -9.59 -14.64 -3.34
N TRP A 60 -9.57 -15.00 -4.63
CA TRP A 60 -8.37 -15.11 -5.44
C TRP A 60 -8.01 -13.76 -6.07
N TYR A 61 -6.78 -13.32 -5.83
CA TYR A 61 -6.22 -12.09 -6.36
C TYR A 61 -4.95 -12.39 -7.15
N GLU A 62 -4.76 -11.67 -8.23
CA GLU A 62 -3.46 -11.51 -8.84
C GLU A 62 -2.75 -10.33 -8.19
N TRP A 63 -1.63 -10.62 -7.55
CA TRP A 63 -0.80 -9.65 -6.86
C TRP A 63 0.36 -9.26 -7.77
N ARG A 64 0.49 -7.95 -8.03
CA ARG A 64 1.50 -7.40 -8.94
C ARG A 64 2.25 -6.25 -8.29
N ASN A 65 3.55 -6.17 -8.49
CA ASN A 65 4.31 -4.93 -8.31
C ASN A 65 4.32 -4.14 -9.63
N PHE A 66 4.49 -2.83 -9.54
CA PHE A 66 4.56 -1.97 -10.70
C PHE A 66 5.46 -0.77 -10.47
N MET A 67 6.08 -0.32 -11.56
CA MET A 67 6.88 0.88 -11.60
C MET A 67 6.63 1.65 -12.90
N GLN A 68 6.52 2.96 -12.79
CA GLN A 68 6.11 3.87 -13.86
C GLN A 68 4.84 3.40 -14.60
N GLY A 69 3.87 2.88 -13.83
CA GLY A 69 2.61 2.35 -14.37
C GLY A 69 2.72 1.03 -15.12
N GLN A 70 3.89 0.41 -15.18
CA GLN A 70 4.11 -0.89 -15.81
C GLN A 70 4.20 -1.97 -14.75
N THR A 71 3.48 -3.08 -14.94
CA THR A 71 3.67 -4.27 -14.10
C THR A 71 5.10 -4.76 -14.26
N ILE A 72 5.80 -4.91 -13.14
CA ILE A 72 7.14 -5.49 -13.13
C ILE A 72 6.97 -7.00 -13.20
N ASN A 73 7.71 -7.60 -14.11
CA ASN A 73 7.83 -9.04 -14.26
C ASN A 73 9.28 -9.35 -14.58
N TYR A 74 10.12 -9.31 -13.54
CA TYR A 74 11.51 -9.73 -13.63
C TYR A 74 11.69 -11.09 -12.96
N ASN A 75 12.42 -11.98 -13.61
CA ASN A 75 12.67 -13.35 -13.15
C ASN A 75 11.43 -14.18 -12.76
N GLY A 76 10.25 -13.82 -13.28
CA GLY A 76 9.00 -14.55 -13.08
C GLY A 76 8.42 -14.50 -11.66
N GLN A 77 8.82 -13.53 -10.83
CA GLN A 77 8.33 -13.42 -9.45
C GLN A 77 7.05 -12.60 -9.30
N SER A 78 6.79 -11.68 -10.23
CA SER A 78 5.56 -10.88 -10.35
C SER A 78 5.05 -10.94 -11.80
N PRO A 79 3.73 -10.97 -12.03
CA PRO A 79 2.66 -11.10 -11.05
C PRO A 79 2.50 -12.54 -10.52
N ARG A 80 1.76 -12.72 -9.41
CA ARG A 80 1.37 -14.05 -8.90
C ARG A 80 -0.07 -14.12 -8.44
N ASP A 81 -0.68 -15.29 -8.53
CA ASP A 81 -2.01 -15.56 -7.99
C ASP A 81 -1.94 -15.95 -6.51
N ILE A 82 -2.83 -15.42 -5.67
CA ILE A 82 -2.90 -15.69 -4.24
C ILE A 82 -4.37 -15.70 -3.77
N TYR A 83 -4.72 -16.71 -2.98
CA TYR A 83 -5.97 -16.69 -2.23
C TYR A 83 -5.77 -15.96 -0.90
N LEU A 84 -6.56 -14.91 -0.65
CA LEU A 84 -6.56 -14.17 0.61
C LEU A 84 -7.89 -14.43 1.31
N VAL A 85 -7.84 -14.83 2.57
CA VAL A 85 -9.04 -14.97 3.41
C VAL A 85 -9.61 -13.58 3.71
N GLY A 86 -10.94 -13.50 3.90
CA GLY A 86 -11.59 -12.23 4.18
C GLY A 86 -11.22 -11.72 5.56
N ASP A 87 -10.43 -10.65 5.62
CA ASP A 87 -9.88 -10.09 6.85
C ASP A 87 -9.29 -8.69 6.60
N THR A 88 -8.79 -8.07 7.67
CA THR A 88 -7.99 -6.85 7.62
C THR A 88 -6.50 -7.19 7.56
N TYR A 89 -5.81 -6.60 6.60
CA TYR A 89 -4.38 -6.76 6.37
C TYR A 89 -3.65 -5.43 6.52
N THR A 90 -2.46 -5.47 7.11
CA THR A 90 -1.46 -4.42 6.96
C THR A 90 -0.68 -4.71 5.69
N TRP A 91 -0.83 -3.84 4.69
CA TRP A 91 -0.12 -3.92 3.43
C TRP A 91 1.04 -2.94 3.45
N LYS A 92 2.25 -3.44 3.20
CA LYS A 92 3.48 -2.64 3.09
C LYS A 92 4.17 -2.90 1.77
N VAL A 93 4.64 -1.85 1.10
CA VAL A 93 5.51 -1.94 -0.08
C VAL A 93 6.76 -1.11 0.19
N CYS A 94 7.93 -1.63 -0.19
CA CYS A 94 9.21 -0.96 -0.02
C CYS A 94 10.06 -1.07 -1.28
N LEU A 95 10.77 0.02 -1.59
CA LEU A 95 11.89 0.01 -2.52
C LEU A 95 13.20 0.03 -1.76
N TYR A 96 14.11 -0.86 -2.16
CA TYR A 96 15.46 -0.99 -1.65
C TYR A 96 16.45 -0.74 -2.78
N TYR A 97 17.57 -0.10 -2.50
CA TYR A 97 18.57 0.14 -3.52
C TYR A 97 19.41 -1.12 -3.76
N GLY A 98 19.38 -1.66 -4.99
CA GLY A 98 20.09 -2.88 -5.38
C GLY A 98 21.61 -2.71 -5.55
N GLY A 99 22.16 -1.55 -5.19
CA GLY A 99 23.60 -1.26 -5.25
C GLY A 99 24.13 -0.88 -6.64
N THR A 100 23.28 -0.91 -7.66
CA THR A 100 23.61 -0.51 -9.04
C THR A 100 22.81 0.72 -9.44
N LYS A 101 23.39 1.62 -10.25
CA LYS A 101 22.76 2.87 -10.72
C LYS A 101 21.32 2.62 -11.20
N GLY A 102 20.34 3.25 -10.53
CA GLY A 102 18.94 3.17 -10.96
C GLY A 102 18.31 1.78 -10.88
N VAL A 103 18.90 0.87 -10.10
CA VAL A 103 18.37 -0.47 -9.83
C VAL A 103 17.81 -0.52 -8.41
N TYR A 104 16.55 -0.90 -8.28
CA TYR A 104 15.83 -0.97 -7.02
C TYR A 104 15.09 -2.28 -6.89
N ASP A 105 15.13 -2.94 -5.75
CA ASP A 105 14.27 -4.08 -5.48
C ASP A 105 12.94 -3.60 -4.90
N GLU A 106 11.83 -4.17 -5.37
CA GLU A 106 10.51 -3.88 -4.82
C GLU A 106 9.95 -5.07 -4.05
N PHE A 107 9.67 -4.85 -2.77
CA PHE A 107 9.07 -5.87 -1.92
C PHE A 107 7.72 -5.43 -1.38
N SER A 108 6.74 -6.30 -1.49
CA SER A 108 5.37 -6.10 -1.06
C SER A 108 4.97 -7.18 -0.06
N TYR A 109 4.30 -6.79 1.03
CA TYR A 109 4.00 -7.65 2.18
C TYR A 109 2.55 -7.46 2.63
N LEU A 110 1.84 -8.55 2.84
CA LEU A 110 0.51 -8.58 3.44
C LEU A 110 0.60 -9.32 4.78
N ASP A 111 0.36 -8.58 5.86
CA ASP A 111 0.37 -9.09 7.21
C ASP A 111 -1.04 -9.05 7.82
N ARG A 112 -1.51 -10.20 8.29
CA ARG A 112 -2.82 -10.39 8.97
C ARG A 112 -2.65 -10.57 10.49
N GLY A 113 -1.46 -10.27 11.02
CA GLY A 113 -1.05 -10.41 12.41
C GLY A 113 -0.82 -11.86 12.84
N ASN A 114 -1.89 -12.67 12.87
CA ASN A 114 -1.86 -14.03 13.42
C ASN A 114 -1.59 -15.12 12.37
N SER A 115 -1.12 -14.76 11.18
CA SER A 115 -0.75 -15.71 10.13
C SER A 115 0.60 -15.38 9.53
N ASN A 116 1.14 -16.30 8.73
CA ASN A 116 2.34 -16.05 7.95
C ASN A 116 2.13 -14.80 7.07
N VAL A 117 3.14 -13.93 7.05
CA VAL A 117 3.19 -12.79 6.16
C VAL A 117 3.30 -13.30 4.73
N ALA A 118 2.36 -12.91 3.87
CA ALA A 118 2.48 -13.16 2.45
C ALA A 118 3.40 -12.11 1.83
N THR A 119 4.36 -12.52 1.03
CA THR A 119 5.34 -11.62 0.40
C THR A 119 5.30 -11.75 -1.11
N LEU A 120 5.34 -10.64 -1.83
CA LEU A 120 5.63 -10.59 -3.25
C LEU A 120 6.94 -9.82 -3.40
N ASP A 121 7.94 -10.51 -3.92
CA ASP A 121 9.28 -10.00 -4.12
C ASP A 121 9.50 -9.82 -5.61
N ASP A 122 10.12 -8.72 -6.00
CA ASP A 122 10.58 -8.49 -7.36
C ASP A 122 12.03 -8.00 -7.30
N PRO A 123 13.00 -8.91 -7.51
CA PRO A 123 14.40 -8.54 -7.51
C PRO A 123 14.68 -7.75 -8.79
N ASP A 124 15.30 -6.58 -8.63
CA ASP A 124 15.79 -5.71 -9.70
C ASP A 124 14.70 -5.08 -10.60
N VAL A 125 14.17 -3.96 -10.14
CA VAL A 125 13.42 -2.98 -10.95
C VAL A 125 14.38 -1.92 -11.51
N PHE A 126 14.35 -1.76 -12.83
CA PHE A 126 15.27 -0.88 -13.55
C PHE A 126 14.61 0.42 -14.00
N PHE A 127 15.31 1.54 -13.79
CA PHE A 127 15.02 2.77 -14.51
C PHE A 127 15.70 2.73 -15.89
N ASP A 128 15.03 2.17 -16.90
CA ASP A 128 15.60 2.00 -18.24
C ASP A 128 16.06 3.29 -18.94
N ASN A 129 15.61 4.47 -18.45
CA ASN A 129 15.86 5.77 -19.09
C ASN A 129 16.31 6.85 -18.09
N VAL A 130 17.29 6.56 -17.23
CA VAL A 130 17.90 7.61 -16.38
C VAL A 130 18.67 8.60 -17.26
N PRO A 131 18.25 9.89 -17.35
CA PRO A 131 18.99 10.89 -18.12
C PRO A 131 20.43 11.03 -17.63
N GLU A 132 21.36 11.31 -18.54
CA GLU A 132 22.74 11.58 -18.18
C GLU A 132 22.80 12.79 -17.21
N GLY A 133 23.55 12.64 -16.11
CA GLY A 133 23.63 13.66 -15.07
C GLY A 133 22.45 13.74 -14.10
N ALA A 134 21.39 12.94 -14.26
CA ALA A 134 20.28 12.91 -13.31
C ALA A 134 20.73 12.39 -11.94
N THR A 135 20.36 13.11 -10.88
CA THR A 135 20.61 12.73 -9.48
C THR A 135 19.38 12.10 -8.83
N ALA A 136 18.19 12.35 -9.36
CA ALA A 136 16.93 11.76 -8.93
C ALA A 136 15.92 11.66 -10.09
N LEU A 137 14.96 10.74 -9.97
CA LEU A 137 13.82 10.57 -10.86
C LEU A 137 12.53 10.54 -10.05
N THR A 138 11.51 11.26 -10.50
CA THR A 138 10.16 11.06 -9.97
C THR A 138 9.60 9.78 -10.56
N VAL A 139 9.32 8.82 -9.69
CA VAL A 139 8.82 7.50 -10.10
C VAL A 139 7.52 7.21 -9.37
N ASP A 140 6.57 6.67 -10.11
CA ASP A 140 5.37 6.05 -9.57
C ASP A 140 5.68 4.57 -9.35
N TRP A 141 5.44 4.06 -8.15
CA TRP A 141 5.77 2.69 -7.78
C TRP A 141 4.79 2.18 -6.73
N GLY A 142 4.66 0.86 -6.67
CA GLY A 142 3.81 0.23 -5.70
C GLY A 142 3.26 -1.10 -6.16
N SER A 143 2.25 -1.55 -5.43
CA SER A 143 1.73 -2.89 -5.56
C SER A 143 0.20 -2.86 -5.66
N GLN A 144 -0.36 -3.80 -6.42
CA GLN A 144 -1.80 -3.92 -6.65
C GLN A 144 -2.29 -5.35 -6.48
N LEU A 145 -3.50 -5.49 -5.94
CA LEU A 145 -4.25 -6.73 -5.84
C LEU A 145 -5.46 -6.64 -6.77
N VAL A 146 -5.48 -7.46 -7.82
CA VAL A 146 -6.54 -7.50 -8.83
C VAL A 146 -7.35 -8.79 -8.65
N PRO A 147 -8.66 -8.75 -8.38
CA PRO A 147 -9.48 -9.96 -8.30
C PRO A 147 -9.49 -10.75 -9.62
N LEU A 148 -9.30 -12.07 -9.58
CA LEU A 148 -9.11 -12.88 -10.80
C LEU A 148 -10.39 -13.17 -11.60
N HIS A 149 -11.59 -13.01 -11.03
CA HIS A 149 -12.87 -13.25 -11.73
C HIS A 149 -13.99 -12.29 -11.31
N ALA A 150 -13.73 -10.98 -11.31
CA ALA A 150 -14.75 -9.96 -11.06
C ALA A 150 -15.75 -9.81 -12.22
#